data_AF-A0A938ZHF6-F1
#
_entry.id   AF-A0A938ZHF6-F1
#
_cell.length_a   1.000
_cell.length_b   1.000
_cell.length_c   1.000
_cell.angle_alpha   90.00
_cell.angle_beta   90.00
_cell.angle_gamma   90.00
#
_symmetry.space_group_name_H-M   'P 1'
#
loop_
_entity.id
_entity.type
_entity.pdbx_description
1 polymer ?
#
loop_
_entity_poly.entity_id
_entity_poly.type
_entity_poly.pdbx_seq_one_letter_code
_entity_poly.pdbx_strand_id
1 'polypeptide(L)'
;MTECSRSSSSELSKNLRRQPKQQRGKARVEKILDAAAAVFDEVGYEAATTHLIAAKAGTAIGSLYQFFPDKAAIFKAMELRHTERVKAMWARVDIPAIVQLPLCQMIHAIATAVAALFEQPVSRVVFVQFYLAREIFQTIDESMTQEAINFMASILRQRKPALAEEQYSLLAEVCVHSSNAVMLAALRSPNQEHCQRLIQQIEDLLVSYLEPHLGDYQSNYVMKVMVCPQCRSQQLSKNGYRRGKQCYRCKDCGRQFVEGGRSHFSYPNEPPG
;
A
#
# COMPACT_ATOMS: atom_id res chain seq x y z
N MET A 1 11.02 -22.39 4.90
CA MET A 1 9.90 -21.97 5.76
C MET A 1 10.23 -21.95 7.27
N THR A 2 11.42 -22.37 7.73
CA THR A 2 11.73 -22.59 9.16
C THR A 2 12.59 -21.49 9.82
N GLU A 3 13.18 -20.57 9.05
CA GLU A 3 14.11 -19.55 9.56
C GLU A 3 13.42 -18.21 9.91
N CYS A 4 12.39 -17.81 9.18
CA CYS A 4 11.72 -16.52 9.40
C CYS A 4 10.87 -16.50 10.70
N SER A 5 10.18 -17.60 11.02
CA SER A 5 9.37 -17.73 12.25
C SER A 5 10.20 -17.81 13.54
N ARG A 6 11.45 -18.31 13.45
CA ARG A 6 12.39 -18.33 14.58
C ARG A 6 12.96 -16.95 14.89
N SER A 7 13.20 -16.12 13.86
CA SER A 7 13.73 -14.77 14.00
C SER A 7 12.75 -13.85 14.75
N SER A 8 11.48 -13.81 14.32
CA SER A 8 10.48 -12.92 14.94
C SER A 8 10.09 -13.33 16.36
N SER A 9 10.02 -14.65 16.63
CA SER A 9 9.85 -15.16 17.98
C SER A 9 11.02 -14.76 18.89
N SER A 10 12.25 -14.67 18.36
CA SER A 10 13.44 -14.24 19.12
C SER A 10 13.45 -12.74 19.40
N GLU A 11 12.96 -11.90 18.49
CA GLU A 11 12.85 -10.45 18.66
C GLU A 11 11.78 -10.06 19.69
N LEU A 12 10.60 -10.70 19.66
CA LEU A 12 9.57 -10.49 20.69
C LEU A 12 10.11 -10.86 22.09
N SER A 13 10.98 -11.86 22.12
CA SER A 13 11.60 -12.38 23.32
C SER A 13 12.65 -11.44 23.95
N LYS A 14 13.28 -10.56 23.14
CA LYS A 14 14.20 -9.50 23.60
C LYS A 14 13.47 -8.31 24.22
N ASN A 15 12.26 -8.03 23.72
CA ASN A 15 11.44 -6.88 24.14
C ASN A 15 10.62 -7.15 25.40
N LEU A 16 10.55 -8.41 25.84
CA LEU A 16 9.88 -8.82 27.07
C LEU A 16 10.88 -8.98 28.21
N ARG A 17 10.63 -8.31 29.34
CA ARG A 17 11.44 -8.49 30.56
C ARG A 17 11.29 -9.91 31.15
N ARG A 18 10.10 -10.51 31.00
CA ARG A 18 9.83 -11.91 31.35
C ARG A 18 9.07 -12.57 30.21
N GLN A 19 9.64 -13.65 29.68
CA GLN A 19 8.98 -14.43 28.63
C GLN A 19 7.87 -15.31 29.23
N PRO A 20 6.61 -15.16 28.77
CA PRO A 20 5.54 -16.03 29.22
C PRO A 20 5.68 -17.43 28.62
N LYS A 21 6.07 -18.41 29.46
CA LYS A 21 6.12 -19.82 29.06
C LYS A 21 4.75 -20.49 29.05
N GLN A 22 3.86 -20.09 29.96
CA GLN A 22 2.53 -20.66 30.12
C GLN A 22 1.47 -19.91 29.28
N GLN A 23 0.44 -20.62 28.83
CA GLN A 23 -0.66 -20.08 28.02
C GLN A 23 -1.31 -18.83 28.66
N ARG A 24 -1.49 -18.83 29.98
CA ARG A 24 -2.05 -17.69 30.72
C ARG A 24 -1.19 -16.43 30.62
N GLY A 25 0.13 -16.58 30.58
CA GLY A 25 1.06 -15.46 30.39
C GLY A 25 1.00 -14.88 28.98
N LYS A 26 0.92 -15.74 27.96
CA LYS A 26 0.77 -15.33 26.55
C LYS A 26 -0.54 -14.57 26.34
N ALA A 27 -1.65 -15.10 26.85
CA ALA A 27 -2.95 -14.44 26.80
C ALA A 27 -2.96 -13.06 27.49
N ARG A 28 -2.15 -12.89 28.55
CA ARG A 28 -2.02 -11.59 29.22
C ARG A 28 -1.23 -10.59 28.37
N VAL A 29 -0.15 -11.03 27.72
CA VAL A 29 0.59 -10.19 26.77
C VAL A 29 -0.34 -9.72 25.65
N GLU A 30 -1.11 -10.63 25.03
CA GLU A 30 -2.07 -10.26 23.97
C GLU A 30 -3.10 -9.23 24.45
N LYS A 31 -3.68 -9.41 25.63
CA LYS A 31 -4.61 -8.43 26.21
C LYS A 31 -3.97 -7.06 26.43
N ILE A 32 -2.70 -7.01 26.83
CA ILE A 32 -1.98 -5.75 27.00
C ILE A 32 -1.77 -5.07 25.64
N LEU A 33 -1.40 -5.82 24.60
CA LEU A 33 -1.20 -5.26 23.25
C LEU A 33 -2.51 -4.75 22.63
N ASP A 34 -3.62 -5.47 22.82
CA ASP A 34 -4.94 -5.02 22.35
C ASP A 34 -5.38 -3.74 23.07
N ALA A 35 -5.20 -3.70 24.39
CA ALA A 35 -5.49 -2.52 25.20
C ALA A 35 -4.60 -1.33 24.84
N ALA A 36 -3.31 -1.57 24.59
CA ALA A 36 -2.37 -0.54 24.15
C ALA A 36 -2.80 0.06 22.82
N ALA A 37 -3.17 -0.77 21.84
CA ALA A 37 -3.69 -0.29 20.57
C ALA A 37 -4.93 0.59 20.74
N ALA A 38 -5.89 0.18 21.58
CA ALA A 38 -7.08 0.99 21.85
C ALA A 38 -6.73 2.33 22.51
N VAL A 39 -5.85 2.34 23.51
CA VAL A 39 -5.43 3.57 24.19
C VAL A 39 -4.67 4.50 23.23
N PHE A 40 -3.77 3.96 22.40
CA PHE A 40 -3.04 4.76 21.42
C PHE A 40 -3.95 5.37 20.35
N ASP A 41 -5.02 4.67 19.98
CA ASP A 41 -6.02 5.19 19.06
C ASP A 41 -6.91 6.27 19.69
N GLU A 42 -7.28 6.11 20.97
CA GLU A 42 -8.16 7.02 21.69
C GLU A 42 -7.49 8.35 22.09
N VAL A 43 -6.26 8.31 22.60
CA VAL A 43 -5.58 9.51 23.14
C VAL A 43 -4.29 9.88 22.42
N GLY A 44 -3.89 9.10 21.42
CA GLY A 44 -2.60 9.25 20.74
C GLY A 44 -1.44 8.64 21.54
N TYR A 45 -0.32 8.39 20.86
CA TYR A 45 0.85 7.75 21.48
C TYR A 45 1.44 8.61 22.61
N GLU A 46 1.58 9.92 22.42
CA GLU A 46 2.22 10.81 23.40
C GLU A 46 1.46 10.85 24.73
N ALA A 47 0.15 11.07 24.70
CA ALA A 47 -0.69 11.15 25.90
C ALA A 47 -0.96 9.78 26.55
N ALA A 48 -0.77 8.68 25.82
CA ALA A 48 -0.91 7.34 26.38
C ALA A 48 0.12 7.07 27.49
N THR A 49 -0.34 6.44 28.57
CA THR A 49 0.51 6.03 29.70
C THR A 49 0.36 4.54 29.99
N THR A 50 1.38 3.92 30.58
CA THR A 50 1.31 2.51 31.02
C THR A 50 0.19 2.27 32.03
N HIS A 51 -0.19 3.28 32.82
CA HIS A 51 -1.34 3.24 33.71
C HIS A 51 -2.67 3.13 32.95
N LEU A 52 -2.88 3.97 31.93
CA LEU A 52 -4.07 3.88 31.07
C LEU A 52 -4.16 2.52 30.37
N ILE A 53 -3.04 2.02 29.86
CA ILE A 53 -2.96 0.70 29.20
C ILE A 53 -3.29 -0.42 30.20
N ALA A 54 -2.71 -0.40 31.40
CA ALA A 54 -2.97 -1.40 32.43
C ALA A 54 -4.45 -1.42 32.86
N ALA A 55 -5.03 -0.24 33.05
CA ALA A 55 -6.45 -0.08 33.38
C ALA A 55 -7.35 -0.64 32.26
N LYS A 56 -7.09 -0.27 30.99
CA LYS A 56 -7.82 -0.77 29.82
C LYS A 56 -7.69 -2.28 29.65
N ALA A 57 -6.51 -2.85 29.92
CA ALA A 57 -6.25 -4.28 29.85
C ALA A 57 -6.86 -5.09 31.02
N GLY A 58 -7.38 -4.41 32.06
CA GLY A 58 -7.85 -5.05 33.28
C GLY A 58 -6.74 -5.80 34.02
N THR A 59 -5.51 -5.29 33.98
CA THR A 59 -4.34 -5.88 34.65
C THR A 59 -3.75 -4.92 35.67
N ALA A 60 -3.22 -5.46 36.77
CA ALA A 60 -2.45 -4.64 37.72
C ALA A 60 -1.21 -4.05 37.03
N ILE A 61 -0.87 -2.80 37.35
CA ILE A 61 0.27 -2.09 36.78
C ILE A 61 1.60 -2.85 36.99
N GLY A 62 1.79 -3.44 38.18
CA GLY A 62 2.97 -4.27 38.45
C GLY A 62 3.04 -5.53 37.58
N SER A 63 1.89 -6.09 37.17
CA SER A 63 1.87 -7.22 36.23
C SER A 63 2.23 -6.80 34.80
N LEU A 64 1.90 -5.58 34.38
CA LEU A 64 2.33 -5.04 33.10
C LEU A 64 3.86 -4.88 33.10
N TYR A 65 4.43 -4.29 34.14
CA TYR A 65 5.88 -4.07 34.27
C TYR A 65 6.71 -5.37 34.38
N GLN A 66 6.09 -6.50 34.70
CA GLN A 66 6.74 -7.82 34.59
C GLN A 66 7.03 -8.21 33.14
N PHE A 67 6.22 -7.76 32.19
CA PHE A 67 6.40 -8.05 30.76
C PHE A 67 7.09 -6.90 30.03
N PHE A 68 6.65 -5.66 30.26
CA PHE A 68 7.10 -4.50 29.50
C PHE A 68 7.70 -3.45 30.44
N PRO A 69 8.99 -3.09 30.29
CA PRO A 69 9.62 -2.09 31.15
C PRO A 69 9.03 -0.68 30.98
N ASP A 70 8.51 -0.35 29.79
CA ASP A 70 7.99 0.97 29.46
C ASP A 70 6.98 0.92 28.28
N LYS A 71 6.45 2.09 27.91
CA LYS A 71 5.50 2.27 26.80
C LYS A 71 6.11 1.91 25.44
N ALA A 72 7.40 2.20 25.23
CA ALA A 72 8.09 1.93 23.97
C ALA A 72 8.24 0.41 23.75
N ALA A 73 8.54 -0.36 24.79
CA ALA A 73 8.60 -1.83 24.72
C ALA A 73 7.23 -2.47 24.38
N ILE A 74 6.12 -1.88 24.86
CA ILE A 74 4.77 -2.31 24.46
C ILE A 74 4.55 -2.07 22.97
N PHE A 75 4.86 -0.85 22.51
CA PHE A 75 4.72 -0.50 21.10
C PHE A 75 5.60 -1.39 20.22
N LYS A 76 6.82 -1.71 20.67
CA LYS A 76 7.72 -2.62 19.98
C LYS A 76 7.15 -4.03 19.79
N ALA A 77 6.49 -4.55 20.83
CA ALA A 77 5.79 -5.82 20.73
C ALA A 77 4.56 -5.74 19.81
N MET A 78 3.89 -4.57 19.73
CA MET A 78 2.83 -4.33 18.75
C MET A 78 3.37 -4.34 17.31
N GLU A 79 4.53 -3.72 17.05
CA GLU A 79 5.20 -3.76 15.73
C GLU A 79 5.47 -5.20 15.30
N LEU A 80 6.07 -6.00 16.18
CA LEU A 80 6.35 -7.41 15.90
C LEU A 80 5.07 -8.21 15.64
N ARG A 81 4.02 -7.99 16.43
CA ARG A 81 2.70 -8.61 16.19
C ARG A 81 2.12 -8.19 14.84
N HIS A 82 2.27 -6.92 14.45
CA HIS A 82 1.87 -6.44 13.13
C HIS A 82 2.66 -7.12 12.01
N THR A 83 3.98 -7.20 12.13
CA THR A 83 4.87 -7.90 11.18
C THR A 83 4.45 -9.35 10.98
N GLU A 84 4.19 -10.09 12.06
CA GLU A 84 3.74 -11.49 11.95
C GLU A 84 2.39 -11.60 11.24
N ARG A 85 1.48 -10.65 11.45
CA ARG A 85 0.19 -10.62 10.76
C ARG A 85 0.35 -10.33 9.27
N VAL A 86 1.22 -9.38 8.90
CA VAL A 86 1.54 -9.07 7.50
C VAL A 86 2.13 -10.30 6.81
N LYS A 87 3.13 -10.94 7.43
CA LYS A 87 3.76 -12.17 6.92
C LYS A 87 2.76 -13.31 6.76
N ALA A 88 1.86 -13.49 7.73
CA ALA A 88 0.79 -14.47 7.64
C ALA A 88 -0.23 -14.15 6.54
N MET A 89 -0.50 -12.87 6.27
CA MET A 89 -1.34 -12.44 5.15
C MET A 89 -0.67 -12.77 3.82
N TRP A 90 0.58 -12.39 3.61
CA TRP A 90 1.34 -12.73 2.40
C TRP A 90 1.42 -14.23 2.16
N ALA A 91 1.66 -15.03 3.21
CA ALA A 91 1.74 -16.48 3.12
C ALA A 91 0.41 -17.16 2.71
N ARG A 92 -0.72 -16.47 2.84
CA ARG A 92 -2.04 -16.98 2.42
C ARG A 92 -2.39 -16.63 0.98
N VAL A 93 -1.63 -15.73 0.35
CA VAL A 93 -1.86 -15.36 -1.04
C VAL A 93 -1.38 -16.49 -1.94
N ASP A 94 -2.32 -17.13 -2.65
CA ASP A 94 -2.01 -18.06 -3.73
C ASP A 94 -1.61 -17.24 -4.98
N ILE A 95 -0.33 -16.90 -5.08
CA ILE A 95 0.19 -16.09 -6.20
C ILE A 95 -0.13 -16.72 -7.55
N PRO A 96 0.13 -18.03 -7.79
CA PRO A 96 -0.28 -18.70 -9.02
C PRO A 96 -1.74 -18.51 -9.40
N ALA A 97 -2.67 -18.53 -8.42
CA ALA A 97 -4.08 -18.31 -8.67
C ALA A 97 -4.40 -16.84 -8.98
N ILE A 98 -3.90 -15.89 -8.17
CA ILE A 98 -4.29 -14.47 -8.31
C ILE A 98 -3.74 -13.84 -9.59
N VAL A 99 -2.58 -14.27 -10.09
CA VAL A 99 -1.99 -13.68 -11.31
C VAL A 99 -2.73 -14.06 -12.59
N GLN A 100 -3.57 -15.10 -12.54
CA GLN A 100 -4.44 -15.50 -13.66
C GLN A 100 -5.72 -14.67 -13.76
N LEU A 101 -6.04 -13.87 -12.72
CA LEU A 101 -7.20 -12.99 -12.73
C LEU A 101 -6.97 -11.81 -13.70
N PRO A 102 -8.06 -11.21 -14.23
CA PRO A 102 -7.99 -9.90 -14.85
C PRO A 102 -7.30 -8.89 -13.93
N LEU A 103 -6.52 -7.95 -14.47
CA LEU A 103 -5.69 -7.02 -13.69
C LEU A 103 -6.52 -6.30 -12.61
N CYS A 104 -7.71 -5.81 -12.98
CA CYS A 104 -8.60 -5.14 -12.04
C CYS A 104 -9.03 -6.05 -10.87
N GLN A 105 -9.33 -7.32 -11.13
CA GLN A 105 -9.73 -8.28 -10.10
C GLN A 105 -8.54 -8.68 -9.23
N MET A 106 -7.34 -8.83 -9.81
CA MET A 106 -6.11 -9.10 -9.08
C MET A 106 -5.79 -7.95 -8.11
N ILE A 107 -5.83 -6.70 -8.59
CA ILE A 107 -5.58 -5.51 -7.76
C ILE A 107 -6.64 -5.37 -6.67
N HIS A 108 -7.91 -5.57 -7.00
CA HIS A 108 -9.00 -5.55 -6.02
C HIS A 108 -8.80 -6.59 -4.91
N ALA A 109 -8.41 -7.82 -5.25
CA ALA A 109 -8.13 -8.87 -4.27
C ALA A 109 -6.96 -8.48 -3.34
N ILE A 110 -5.89 -7.89 -3.88
CA ILE A 110 -4.74 -7.41 -3.11
C ILE A 110 -5.16 -6.24 -2.20
N ALA A 111 -5.86 -5.24 -2.74
CA ALA A 111 -6.30 -4.07 -2.00
C ALA A 111 -7.25 -4.46 -0.85
N THR A 112 -8.17 -5.39 -1.10
CA THR A 112 -9.08 -5.94 -0.07
C THR A 112 -8.31 -6.65 1.04
N ALA A 113 -7.33 -7.50 0.70
CA ALA A 113 -6.50 -8.19 1.69
C ALA A 113 -5.68 -7.21 2.55
N VAL A 114 -5.18 -6.14 1.94
CA VAL A 114 -4.45 -5.07 2.64
C VAL A 114 -5.38 -4.23 3.51
N ALA A 115 -6.56 -3.84 3.03
CA ALA A 115 -7.54 -3.08 3.81
C ALA A 115 -7.99 -3.85 5.07
N ALA A 116 -8.25 -5.16 4.94
CA ALA A 116 -8.63 -6.02 6.06
C ALA A 116 -7.55 -6.11 7.16
N LEU A 117 -6.27 -5.88 6.82
CA LEU A 117 -5.21 -5.80 7.82
C LEU A 117 -5.42 -4.62 8.78
N PHE A 118 -5.90 -3.49 8.28
CA PHE A 118 -6.05 -2.24 9.02
C PHE A 118 -7.38 -2.10 9.76
N GLU A 119 -8.33 -3.03 9.57
CA GLU A 119 -9.49 -3.18 10.48
C GLU A 119 -9.05 -3.49 11.92
N GLN A 120 -7.82 -3.95 12.09
CA GLN A 120 -7.29 -4.42 13.37
C GLN A 120 -6.55 -3.27 14.05
N PRO A 121 -6.95 -2.87 15.27
CA PRO A 121 -6.43 -1.67 15.93
C PRO A 121 -4.90 -1.64 15.99
N VAL A 122 -4.27 -2.78 16.31
CA VAL A 122 -2.80 -2.90 16.36
C VAL A 122 -2.15 -2.51 15.04
N SER A 123 -2.64 -3.04 13.92
CA SER A 123 -2.03 -2.78 12.61
C SER A 123 -2.27 -1.36 12.13
N ARG A 124 -3.47 -0.81 12.39
CA ARG A 124 -3.79 0.59 12.09
C ARG A 124 -2.91 1.56 12.88
N VAL A 125 -2.79 1.37 14.20
CA VAL A 125 -1.97 2.22 15.08
C VAL A 125 -0.51 2.14 14.70
N VAL A 126 0.04 0.93 14.50
CA VAL A 126 1.45 0.75 14.09
C VAL A 126 1.70 1.46 12.76
N PHE A 127 0.83 1.28 11.76
CA PHE A 127 0.99 1.91 10.45
C PHE A 127 0.92 3.44 10.54
N VAL A 128 -0.09 4.00 11.20
CA VAL A 128 -0.22 5.46 11.33
C VAL A 128 0.99 6.05 12.06
N GLN A 129 1.43 5.44 13.16
CA GLN A 129 2.56 5.95 13.93
C GLN A 129 3.90 5.78 13.21
N PHE A 130 4.08 4.71 12.42
CA PHE A 130 5.24 4.54 11.55
C PHE A 130 5.44 5.74 10.62
N TYR A 131 4.36 6.33 10.08
CA TYR A 131 4.47 7.49 9.19
C TYR A 131 4.53 8.84 9.91
N LEU A 132 3.89 8.98 11.09
CA LEU A 132 3.80 10.26 11.80
C LEU A 132 4.96 10.55 12.76
N ALA A 133 5.55 9.50 13.33
CA ALA A 133 6.55 9.62 14.40
C ALA A 133 7.79 8.77 14.10
N ARG A 134 8.28 8.85 12.84
CA ARG A 134 9.41 8.05 12.35
C ARG A 134 10.59 8.07 13.31
N GLU A 135 10.95 9.24 13.85
CA GLU A 135 12.11 9.46 14.74
C GLU A 135 12.04 8.68 16.06
N ILE A 136 10.85 8.39 16.58
CA ILE A 136 10.65 7.72 17.87
C ILE A 136 10.79 6.20 17.73
N PHE A 137 10.51 5.66 16.54
CA PHE A 137 10.32 4.22 16.33
C PHE A 137 11.35 3.57 15.39
N GLN A 138 12.44 4.28 15.04
CA GLN A 138 13.48 3.87 14.08
C GLN A 138 14.22 2.54 14.38
N THR A 139 13.98 1.90 15.53
CA THR A 139 14.67 0.65 15.90
C THR A 139 14.04 -0.62 15.32
N ILE A 140 12.93 -0.56 14.57
CA ILE A 140 12.53 -1.60 13.60
C ILE A 140 12.32 -0.92 12.23
N ASP A 141 13.47 -0.82 11.57
CA ASP A 141 13.79 -0.99 10.16
C ASP A 141 12.74 -0.68 9.08
N GLU A 142 13.17 0.13 8.09
CA GLU A 142 12.51 0.38 6.79
C GLU A 142 12.21 -0.92 6.02
N SER A 143 12.72 -2.05 6.52
CA SER A 143 12.41 -3.44 6.18
C SER A 143 10.95 -3.74 5.85
N MET A 144 9.94 -3.27 6.59
CA MET A 144 8.56 -3.69 6.30
C MET A 144 8.06 -3.14 4.94
N THR A 145 8.38 -1.89 4.63
CA THR A 145 8.01 -1.31 3.33
C THR A 145 8.79 -2.01 2.21
N GLN A 146 10.07 -2.31 2.44
CA GLN A 146 10.89 -3.04 1.47
C GLN A 146 10.40 -4.49 1.26
N GLU A 147 10.00 -5.20 2.32
CA GLU A 147 9.41 -6.53 2.24
C GLU A 147 8.09 -6.48 1.45
N ALA A 148 7.26 -5.45 1.63
CA ALA A 148 6.05 -5.24 0.85
C ALA A 148 6.34 -4.96 -0.64
N ILE A 149 7.37 -4.17 -0.95
CA ILE A 149 7.84 -3.92 -2.33
C ILE A 149 8.30 -5.23 -2.96
N ASN A 150 9.13 -6.00 -2.25
CA ASN A 150 9.63 -7.29 -2.74
C ASN A 150 8.48 -8.29 -2.98
N PHE A 151 7.49 -8.31 -2.10
CA PHE A 151 6.30 -9.13 -2.25
C PHE A 151 5.47 -8.70 -3.47
N MET A 152 5.20 -7.40 -3.65
CA MET A 152 4.51 -6.88 -4.82
C MET A 152 5.27 -7.22 -6.10
N ALA A 153 6.59 -6.97 -6.15
CA ALA A 153 7.43 -7.31 -7.30
C ALA A 153 7.36 -8.80 -7.66
N SER A 154 7.26 -9.69 -6.67
CA SER A 154 7.10 -11.14 -6.91
C SER A 154 5.80 -11.47 -7.64
N ILE A 155 4.69 -10.79 -7.30
CA ILE A 155 3.39 -10.94 -7.98
C ILE A 155 3.50 -10.43 -9.42
N LEU A 156 4.07 -9.23 -9.62
CA LEU A 156 4.20 -8.62 -10.94
C LEU A 156 5.08 -9.48 -11.87
N ARG A 157 6.20 -10.03 -11.35
CA ARG A 157 7.10 -10.93 -12.07
C ARG A 157 6.38 -12.20 -12.54
N GLN A 158 5.59 -12.80 -11.67
CA GLN A 158 4.88 -14.03 -12.00
C GLN A 158 3.74 -13.81 -13.00
N ARG A 159 3.11 -12.63 -12.98
CA ARG A 159 2.05 -12.27 -13.93
C ARG A 159 2.56 -12.16 -15.37
N LYS A 160 3.69 -11.49 -15.59
CA LYS A 160 4.22 -11.27 -16.95
C LYS A 160 5.75 -11.29 -16.96
N PRO A 161 6.40 -12.45 -17.13
CA PRO A 161 7.85 -12.62 -16.97
C PRO A 161 8.72 -12.01 -18.10
N ALA A 162 8.24 -10.98 -18.80
CA ALA A 162 8.88 -10.41 -19.99
C ALA A 162 9.60 -9.07 -19.74
N LEU A 163 9.48 -8.49 -18.54
CA LEU A 163 10.12 -7.22 -18.18
C LEU A 163 11.49 -7.45 -17.53
N ALA A 164 12.34 -6.42 -17.54
CA ALA A 164 13.61 -6.42 -16.81
C ALA A 164 13.39 -6.33 -15.29
N GLU A 165 14.30 -6.88 -14.49
CA GLU A 165 14.17 -6.92 -13.03
C GLU A 165 14.06 -5.54 -12.39
N GLU A 166 14.78 -4.55 -12.91
CA GLU A 166 14.71 -3.16 -12.46
C GLU A 166 13.31 -2.56 -12.67
N GLN A 167 12.60 -3.00 -13.71
CA GLN A 167 11.25 -2.53 -13.97
C GLN A 167 10.24 -3.08 -12.95
N TYR A 168 10.35 -4.35 -12.54
CA TYR A 168 9.46 -4.88 -11.49
C TYR A 168 9.67 -4.16 -10.16
N SER A 169 10.92 -3.91 -9.79
CA SER A 169 11.27 -3.19 -8.57
C SER A 169 10.66 -1.78 -8.58
N LEU A 170 10.83 -1.03 -9.67
CA LEU A 170 10.27 0.32 -9.80
C LEU A 170 8.73 0.33 -9.82
N LEU A 171 8.10 -0.59 -10.57
CA LEU A 171 6.64 -0.70 -10.59
C LEU A 171 6.09 -1.02 -9.20
N ALA A 172 6.69 -1.98 -8.49
CA ALA A 172 6.30 -2.36 -7.15
C ALA A 172 6.51 -1.23 -6.13
N GLU A 173 7.64 -0.53 -6.21
CA GLU A 173 7.96 0.62 -5.36
C GLU A 173 6.90 1.72 -5.48
N VAL A 174 6.57 2.12 -6.72
CA VAL A 174 5.53 3.13 -6.97
C VAL A 174 4.17 2.65 -6.46
N CYS A 175 3.80 1.38 -6.68
CA CYS A 175 2.55 0.82 -6.19
C CYS A 175 2.46 0.89 -4.66
N VAL A 176 3.50 0.44 -3.95
CA VAL A 176 3.50 0.37 -2.48
C VAL A 176 3.51 1.77 -1.87
N HIS A 177 4.38 2.68 -2.34
CA HIS A 177 4.45 4.02 -1.76
C HIS A 177 3.19 4.84 -2.01
N SER A 178 2.64 4.79 -3.23
CA SER A 178 1.39 5.50 -3.54
C SER A 178 0.21 4.95 -2.74
N SER A 179 0.09 3.62 -2.64
CA SER A 179 -0.93 2.97 -1.81
C SER A 179 -0.80 3.35 -0.33
N ASN A 180 0.43 3.34 0.21
CA ASN A 180 0.67 3.69 1.60
C ASN A 180 0.31 5.15 1.90
N ALA A 181 0.63 6.08 1.00
CA ALA A 181 0.30 7.48 1.15
C ALA A 181 -1.22 7.71 1.21
N VAL A 182 -1.98 7.09 0.28
CA VAL A 182 -3.44 7.19 0.25
C VAL A 182 -4.08 6.45 1.43
N MET A 183 -3.55 5.28 1.80
CA MET A 183 -3.99 4.51 2.97
C MET A 183 -3.80 5.31 4.26
N LEU A 184 -2.67 5.99 4.43
CA LEU A 184 -2.43 6.87 5.59
C LEU A 184 -3.46 8.00 5.65
N ALA A 185 -3.77 8.62 4.51
CA ALA A 185 -4.81 9.65 4.43
C ALA A 185 -6.19 9.08 4.80
N ALA A 186 -6.50 7.87 4.32
CA ALA A 186 -7.76 7.18 4.60
C ALA A 186 -7.91 6.86 6.10
N LEU A 187 -6.91 6.25 6.71
CA LEU A 187 -6.92 5.83 8.13
C LEU A 187 -6.95 7.01 9.10
N ARG A 188 -6.52 8.20 8.68
CA ARG A 188 -6.60 9.44 9.46
C ARG A 188 -7.90 10.20 9.25
N SER A 189 -8.75 9.78 8.31
CA SER A 189 -10.02 10.45 8.06
C SER A 189 -11.02 10.14 9.19
N PRO A 190 -11.65 11.14 9.81
CA PRO A 190 -12.71 10.91 10.80
C PRO A 190 -14.02 10.47 10.14
N ASN A 191 -14.15 10.59 8.82
CA ASN A 191 -15.34 10.20 8.06
C ASN A 191 -15.14 8.83 7.43
N GLN A 192 -15.93 7.85 7.86
CA GLN A 192 -15.86 6.47 7.38
C GLN A 192 -16.18 6.33 5.88
N GLU A 193 -17.13 7.10 5.34
CA GLU A 193 -17.45 7.11 3.91
C GLU A 193 -16.26 7.66 3.10
N HIS A 194 -15.63 8.73 3.59
CA HIS A 194 -14.46 9.29 2.94
C HIS A 194 -13.27 8.34 2.97
N CYS A 195 -13.05 7.65 4.09
CA CYS A 195 -12.04 6.60 4.23
C CYS A 195 -12.25 5.48 3.19
N GLN A 196 -13.47 4.96 3.07
CA GLN A 196 -13.80 3.92 2.08
C GLN A 196 -13.57 4.41 0.64
N ARG A 197 -13.95 5.65 0.32
CA ARG A 197 -13.71 6.24 -1.00
C ARG A 197 -12.21 6.37 -1.31
N LEU A 198 -11.39 6.78 -0.35
CA LEU A 198 -9.94 6.84 -0.53
C LEU A 198 -9.33 5.46 -0.76
N ILE A 199 -9.77 4.43 -0.03
CA ILE A 199 -9.32 3.05 -0.24
C ILE A 199 -9.69 2.59 -1.67
N GLN A 200 -10.89 2.90 -2.15
CA GLN A 200 -11.29 2.57 -3.52
C GLN A 200 -10.40 3.26 -4.57
N GLN A 201 -9.96 4.50 -4.32
CA GLN A 201 -9.06 5.21 -5.24
C GLN A 201 -7.67 4.57 -5.34
N ILE A 202 -7.24 3.77 -4.36
CA ILE A 202 -6.00 3.00 -4.47
C ILE A 202 -6.12 1.99 -5.63
N GLU A 203 -7.26 1.31 -5.75
CA GLU A 203 -7.47 0.33 -6.83
C GLU A 203 -7.41 0.99 -8.21
N ASP A 204 -8.15 2.09 -8.39
CA ASP A 204 -8.20 2.84 -9.66
C ASP A 204 -6.80 3.33 -10.07
N LEU A 205 -6.04 3.83 -9.09
CA LEU A 205 -4.67 4.30 -9.28
C LEU A 205 -3.74 3.16 -9.73
N LEU A 206 -3.76 2.04 -9.00
CA LEU A 206 -2.89 0.90 -9.27
C LEU A 206 -3.21 0.23 -10.61
N VAL A 207 -4.50 0.02 -10.92
CA VAL A 207 -4.91 -0.52 -12.22
C VAL A 207 -4.45 0.38 -13.34
N SER A 208 -4.75 1.68 -13.27
CA SER A 208 -4.37 2.64 -14.31
C SER A 208 -2.85 2.73 -14.53
N TYR A 209 -2.08 2.64 -13.45
CA TYR A 209 -0.62 2.66 -13.50
C TYR A 209 -0.03 1.37 -14.10
N LEU A 210 -0.59 0.20 -13.76
CA LEU A 210 -0.04 -1.10 -14.15
C LEU A 210 -0.55 -1.59 -15.51
N GLU A 211 -1.71 -1.14 -15.98
CA GLU A 211 -2.34 -1.57 -17.24
C GLU A 211 -1.38 -1.51 -18.45
N PRO A 212 -0.59 -0.45 -18.68
CA PRO A 212 0.31 -0.38 -19.84
C PRO A 212 1.43 -1.43 -19.82
N HIS A 213 1.77 -1.93 -18.63
CA HIS A 213 2.90 -2.83 -18.41
C HIS A 213 2.44 -4.29 -18.31
N LEU A 214 1.33 -4.51 -17.60
CA LEU A 214 0.87 -5.81 -17.09
C LEU A 214 -0.62 -6.07 -17.34
N GLY A 215 -1.30 -5.17 -18.06
CA GLY A 215 -2.71 -5.26 -18.40
C GLY A 215 -3.09 -6.52 -19.18
N ASP A 216 -4.38 -6.85 -19.14
CA ASP A 216 -4.95 -8.02 -19.83
C ASP A 216 -4.99 -7.83 -21.34
N TYR A 217 -4.95 -6.58 -21.79
CA TYR A 217 -4.94 -6.24 -23.20
C TYR A 217 -3.56 -6.50 -23.78
N GLN A 218 -3.43 -7.61 -24.51
CA GLN A 218 -2.36 -7.76 -25.50
C GLN A 218 -2.38 -6.54 -26.41
N SER A 219 -1.25 -5.84 -26.47
CA SER A 219 -1.00 -4.70 -27.34
C SER A 219 -1.43 -4.98 -28.78
N ASN A 220 -2.69 -4.67 -29.10
CA ASN A 220 -3.21 -4.57 -30.46
C ASN A 220 -4.55 -3.83 -30.56
N TYR A 221 -4.94 -3.01 -29.59
CA TYR A 221 -5.83 -1.85 -29.80
C TYR A 221 -5.96 -1.11 -28.48
N VAL A 222 -5.05 -0.19 -28.18
CA VAL A 222 -5.49 0.95 -27.37
C VAL A 222 -6.51 1.63 -28.27
N MET A 223 -7.79 1.62 -27.91
CA MET A 223 -8.71 2.66 -28.37
C MET A 223 -8.13 3.98 -27.84
N LYS A 224 -7.08 4.49 -28.50
CA LYS A 224 -6.58 5.84 -28.30
C LYS A 224 -7.76 6.70 -28.66
N VAL A 225 -8.42 7.24 -27.65
CA VAL A 225 -9.39 8.32 -27.85
C VAL A 225 -8.63 9.40 -28.60
N MET A 226 -8.82 9.45 -29.92
CA MET A 226 -8.12 10.41 -30.75
C MET A 226 -8.73 11.77 -30.48
N VAL A 227 -7.88 12.70 -30.06
CA VAL A 227 -8.22 14.10 -29.85
C VAL A 227 -7.47 14.95 -30.86
N CYS A 228 -8.07 16.07 -31.25
CA CYS A 228 -7.40 17.03 -32.11
C CYS A 228 -6.13 17.56 -31.43
N PRO A 229 -4.94 17.54 -32.07
CA PRO A 229 -3.70 18.02 -31.45
C PRO A 229 -3.69 19.55 -31.24
N GLN A 230 -4.61 20.28 -31.88
CA GLN A 230 -4.69 21.73 -31.77
C GLN A 230 -5.68 22.18 -30.69
N CYS A 231 -6.90 21.62 -30.64
CA CYS A 231 -7.95 22.07 -29.71
C CYS A 231 -8.43 20.98 -28.73
N ARG A 232 -7.83 19.78 -28.76
CA ARG A 232 -8.21 18.61 -27.94
C ARG A 232 -9.65 18.10 -28.11
N SER A 233 -10.41 18.61 -29.07
CA SER A 233 -11.74 18.09 -29.40
C SER A 233 -11.71 16.61 -29.84
N GLN A 234 -12.72 15.87 -29.40
CA GLN A 234 -12.99 14.49 -29.83
C GLN A 234 -13.86 14.43 -31.10
N GLN A 235 -14.38 15.57 -31.57
CA GLN A 235 -15.19 15.63 -32.79
C GLN A 235 -14.30 15.57 -34.03
N LEU A 236 -13.97 14.35 -34.45
CA LEU A 236 -13.10 14.08 -35.59
C LEU A 236 -13.86 13.37 -36.72
N SER A 237 -13.52 13.69 -37.97
CA SER A 237 -14.00 12.98 -39.16
C SER A 237 -12.82 12.45 -39.98
N LYS A 238 -12.94 11.24 -40.51
CA LYS A 238 -11.95 10.66 -41.44
C LYS A 238 -11.91 11.47 -42.74
N ASN A 239 -10.73 11.86 -43.21
CA ASN A 239 -10.53 12.72 -44.38
C ASN A 239 -9.47 12.12 -45.33
N GLY A 240 -9.72 10.91 -45.82
CA GLY A 240 -8.83 10.21 -46.75
C GLY A 240 -7.54 9.67 -46.10
N TYR A 241 -6.56 9.35 -46.93
CA TYR A 241 -5.29 8.75 -46.51
C TYR A 241 -4.10 9.54 -47.06
N ARG A 242 -3.01 9.61 -46.31
CA ARG A 242 -1.74 10.22 -46.74
C ARG A 242 -0.57 9.31 -46.38
N ARG A 243 0.22 8.92 -47.38
CA ARG A 243 1.35 7.97 -47.22
C ARG A 243 0.93 6.68 -46.49
N GLY A 244 -0.23 6.13 -46.85
CA GLY A 244 -0.78 4.91 -46.26
C GLY A 244 -1.41 5.06 -44.85
N LYS A 245 -1.41 6.27 -44.25
CA LYS A 245 -2.00 6.52 -42.93
C LYS A 245 -3.32 7.26 -43.03
N GLN A 246 -4.28 6.96 -42.16
CA GLN A 246 -5.58 7.64 -42.09
C GLN A 246 -5.39 9.11 -41.70
N CYS A 247 -5.99 10.02 -42.46
CA CYS A 247 -6.09 11.43 -42.12
C CYS A 247 -7.40 11.69 -41.37
N TYR A 248 -7.36 12.61 -40.41
CA TYR A 248 -8.48 13.09 -39.61
C TYR A 248 -8.61 14.60 -39.77
N ARG A 249 -9.84 15.10 -39.73
CA ARG A 249 -10.18 16.52 -39.65
C ARG A 249 -10.99 16.78 -38.37
N CYS A 250 -10.61 17.78 -37.59
CA CYS A 250 -11.40 18.23 -36.45
C CYS A 250 -12.58 19.08 -36.91
N LYS A 251 -13.78 18.80 -36.41
CA LYS A 251 -14.99 19.56 -36.72
C LYS A 251 -15.00 20.95 -36.06
N ASP A 252 -14.35 21.10 -34.91
CA ASP A 252 -14.38 22.34 -34.15
C ASP A 252 -13.36 23.38 -34.64
N CYS A 253 -12.13 22.96 -34.96
CA CYS A 253 -11.06 23.89 -35.38
C CYS A 253 -10.61 23.70 -36.84
N GLY A 254 -11.16 22.72 -37.56
CA GLY A 254 -10.83 22.45 -38.97
C GLY A 254 -9.47 21.80 -39.22
N ARG A 255 -8.63 21.62 -38.18
CA ARG A 255 -7.27 21.06 -38.29
C ARG A 255 -7.28 19.65 -38.89
N GLN A 256 -6.38 19.42 -39.85
CA GLN A 256 -6.13 18.11 -40.43
C GLN A 256 -4.82 17.50 -39.91
N PHE A 257 -4.82 16.20 -39.59
CA PHE A 257 -3.65 15.47 -39.07
C PHE A 257 -3.75 13.98 -39.39
N VAL A 258 -2.65 13.24 -39.30
CA VAL A 258 -2.58 11.79 -39.59
C VAL A 258 -2.52 10.96 -38.30
N GLU A 259 -3.05 9.75 -38.36
CA GLU A 259 -2.97 8.76 -37.29
C GLU A 259 -1.51 8.51 -36.87
N GLY A 260 -1.22 8.63 -35.57
CA GLY A 260 0.12 8.35 -35.02
C GLY A 260 1.18 9.44 -35.25
N GLY A 261 0.81 10.66 -35.67
CA GLY A 261 1.71 11.81 -35.61
C GLY A 261 2.01 12.19 -34.16
N ARG A 262 3.26 12.03 -33.69
CA ARG A 262 3.68 12.39 -32.33
C ARG A 262 3.25 13.83 -32.01
N SER A 263 2.52 14.01 -30.92
CA SER A 263 2.44 15.30 -30.23
C SER A 263 3.83 15.60 -29.68
N HIS A 264 4.61 16.42 -30.38
CA HIS A 264 5.73 17.09 -29.73
C HIS A 264 5.13 17.99 -28.66
N PHE A 265 5.23 17.56 -27.40
CA PHE A 265 5.07 18.46 -26.26
C PHE A 265 6.27 19.41 -26.29
N SER A 266 6.07 20.60 -26.84
CA SER A 266 6.95 21.74 -26.63
C SER A 266 6.42 22.49 -25.42
N TYR A 267 7.17 22.52 -24.33
CA TYR A 267 6.89 23.43 -23.22
C TYR A 267 6.98 24.88 -23.74
N PRO A 268 6.10 25.80 -23.30
CA PRO A 268 6.20 27.19 -23.69
C PRO A 268 7.43 27.83 -23.03
N ASN A 269 8.33 28.36 -23.86
CA ASN A 269 9.41 29.25 -23.44
C ASN A 269 8.83 30.53 -22.81
N GLU A 270 9.52 31.05 -21.80
CA GLU A 270 9.28 32.32 -21.11
C GLU A 270 9.10 33.51 -22.06
N PRO A 271 8.36 34.56 -21.66
CA PRO A 271 8.15 35.74 -22.48
C PRO A 271 9.41 36.65 -22.47
N PRO A 272 9.76 37.31 -23.58
CA PRO A 272 10.79 38.34 -23.56
C PRO A 272 10.23 39.64 -22.97
N GLY A 273 11.11 40.38 -22.30
CA GLY A 273 10.87 41.76 -21.81
C GLY A 273 10.90 42.81 -22.91
#